data_AF-A0A9P6U6E1-F1
#
_entry.id   AF-A0A9P6U6E1-F1
#
_cell.length_a   1.000
_cell.length_b   1.000
_cell.length_c   1.000
_cell.angle_alpha   90.00
_cell.angle_beta   90.00
_cell.angle_gamma   90.00
#
_symmetry.space_group_name_H-M   'P 1'
#
loop_
_entity.id
_entity.type
_entity.pdbx_description
1 polymer ?
#
loop_
_entity_poly.entity_id
_entity_poly.type
_entity_poly.pdbx_seq_one_letter_code
_entity_poly.pdbx_strand_id
1 'polypeptide(L)'
;MAHEALERYIEASELSKSAILYLNGAPPVEKARTHKEREKKRHQYHENITKNANRAFHWSSWERQAFAEHMRRRGWTIKECPFETDIAITAACKCDDIVVSSDSDYLAYQSVRTIIRPFRESF
;
A
#
# COMPACT_ATOMS: atom_id res chain seq x y z
N MET A 1 -3.55 -14.18 -7.66
CA MET A 1 -4.34 -12.97 -7.32
C MET A 1 -3.44 -11.89 -6.72
N ALA A 2 -3.72 -10.60 -6.90
CA ALA A 2 -2.78 -9.51 -6.50
C ALA A 2 -2.35 -9.50 -5.02
N HIS A 3 -3.14 -10.11 -4.12
CA HIS A 3 -2.76 -10.25 -2.71
C HIS A 3 -1.70 -11.33 -2.47
N GLU A 4 -1.59 -12.36 -3.31
CA GLU A 4 -0.61 -13.45 -3.16
C GLU A 4 0.83 -12.92 -3.27
N ALA A 5 1.07 -11.90 -4.09
CA ALA A 5 2.39 -11.29 -4.21
C ALA A 5 2.77 -10.51 -2.93
N LEU A 6 1.82 -9.78 -2.35
CA LEU A 6 2.04 -9.06 -1.09
C LEU A 6 2.19 -10.04 0.08
N GLU A 7 1.38 -11.09 0.10
CA GLU A 7 1.45 -12.15 1.10
C GLU A 7 2.80 -12.87 1.05
N ARG A 8 3.25 -13.29 -0.13
CA ARG A 8 4.60 -13.87 -0.32
C ARG A 8 5.71 -12.92 0.11
N TYR A 9 5.57 -11.62 -0.16
CA TYR A 9 6.55 -10.64 0.31
C TYR A 9 6.57 -10.56 1.84
N ILE A 10 5.40 -10.51 2.48
CA ILE A 10 5.30 -10.49 3.95
C ILE A 10 5.88 -11.78 4.55
N GLU A 11 5.60 -12.94 3.95
CA GLU A 11 6.13 -14.23 4.40
C GLU A 11 7.64 -14.39 4.17
N ALA A 12 8.15 -13.89 3.05
CA ALA A 12 9.57 -13.92 2.72
C ALA A 12 10.38 -12.86 3.48
N SER A 13 9.72 -11.79 3.92
CA SER A 13 10.35 -10.78 4.74
C SER A 13 10.51 -11.28 6.18
N GLU A 14 11.63 -10.96 6.82
CA GLU A 14 11.80 -11.17 8.27
C GLU A 14 10.97 -10.18 9.12
N LEU A 15 9.85 -9.67 8.57
CA LEU A 15 8.96 -8.78 9.29
C LEU A 15 8.29 -9.56 10.43
N SER A 16 8.62 -9.16 11.65
CA SER A 16 7.97 -9.67 12.84
C SER A 16 6.46 -9.40 12.78
N LYS A 17 5.64 -10.33 13.28
CA LYS A 17 4.19 -10.15 13.47
C LYS A 17 3.84 -9.02 14.44
N SER A 18 4.83 -8.45 15.13
CA SER A 18 4.69 -7.19 15.88
C SER A 18 4.53 -5.96 14.96
N ALA A 19 4.79 -6.08 13.66
CA ALA A 19 4.54 -5.02 12.70
C ALA A 19 3.04 -4.83 12.44
N ILE A 20 2.67 -3.59 12.11
CA ILE A 20 1.29 -3.18 11.88
C ILE A 20 1.10 -2.94 10.38
N LEU A 21 0.13 -3.63 9.77
CA LEU A 21 -0.22 -3.42 8.37
C LEU A 21 -1.32 -2.37 8.27
N TYR A 22 -1.06 -1.30 7.54
CA TYR A 22 -2.02 -0.24 7.27
C TYR A 22 -2.62 -0.41 5.88
N LEU A 23 -3.95 -0.39 5.77
CA LEU A 23 -4.66 -0.53 4.50
C LEU A 23 -5.37 0.77 4.11
N ASN A 24 -5.17 1.20 2.86
CA ASN A 24 -5.83 2.40 2.32
C ASN A 24 -7.34 2.17 2.23
N GLY A 25 -8.09 3.21 2.58
CA GLY A 25 -9.53 3.34 2.37
C GLY A 25 -9.87 3.93 1.00
N ALA A 26 -11.06 4.51 0.87
CA ALA A 26 -11.45 5.16 -0.37
C ALA A 26 -10.62 6.45 -0.56
N PRO A 27 -10.14 6.79 -1.76
CA PRO A 27 -9.43 8.04 -1.95
C PRO A 27 -10.33 9.24 -1.60
N PRO A 28 -9.81 10.28 -0.92
CA PRO A 28 -10.60 11.46 -0.59
C PRO A 28 -11.02 12.20 -1.87
N VAL A 29 -12.15 12.91 -1.81
CA VAL A 29 -12.80 13.55 -2.98
C VAL A 29 -11.87 14.52 -3.72
N GLU A 30 -11.02 15.26 -3.00
CA GLU A 30 -10.03 16.18 -3.61
C GLU A 30 -8.96 15.44 -4.41
N LYS A 31 -8.46 14.31 -3.88
CA LYS A 31 -7.50 13.44 -4.59
C LYS A 31 -8.17 12.63 -5.71
N ALA A 32 -9.49 12.48 -5.71
CA ALA A 32 -10.22 11.84 -6.82
C ALA A 32 -10.07 12.62 -8.15
N ARG A 33 -9.86 13.94 -8.10
CA ARG A 33 -9.66 14.78 -9.29
C ARG A 33 -8.27 14.54 -9.91
N THR A 34 -7.24 14.52 -9.09
CA THR A 34 -5.86 14.17 -9.48
C THR A 34 -5.75 12.69 -9.85
N HIS A 35 -6.55 11.82 -9.23
CA HIS A 35 -6.68 10.41 -9.59
C HIS A 35 -7.26 10.25 -11.00
N LYS A 36 -8.33 11.00 -11.32
CA LYS A 36 -8.94 11.04 -12.67
C LYS A 36 -7.96 11.52 -13.73
N GLU A 37 -7.11 12.51 -13.42
CA GLU A 37 -6.07 12.99 -14.33
C GLU A 37 -4.95 11.95 -14.52
N ARG A 38 -4.53 11.28 -13.44
CA ARG A 38 -3.63 10.12 -13.52
C ARG A 38 -4.30 8.97 -14.30
N GLU A 39 -5.60 8.73 -14.17
CA GLU A 39 -6.40 7.75 -14.93
C GLU A 39 -6.48 8.10 -16.42
N LYS A 40 -6.67 9.37 -16.77
CA LYS A 40 -6.61 9.85 -18.15
C LYS A 40 -5.22 9.63 -18.75
N LYS A 41 -4.15 9.95 -18.02
CA LYS A 41 -2.77 9.63 -18.44
C LYS A 41 -2.53 8.12 -18.55
N ARG A 42 -3.18 7.29 -17.71
CA ARG A 42 -3.16 5.82 -17.79
C ARG A 42 -3.88 5.28 -19.03
N HIS A 43 -5.02 5.87 -19.40
CA HIS A 43 -5.77 5.53 -20.62
C HIS A 43 -4.98 5.83 -21.91
N GLN A 44 -4.18 6.90 -21.92
CA GLN A 44 -3.29 7.20 -23.03
C GLN A 44 -2.08 6.24 -23.15
N TYR A 45 -1.74 5.52 -22.07
CA TYR A 45 -0.68 4.51 -22.02
C TYR A 45 -1.17 3.08 -22.31
N HIS A 46 -2.46 2.89 -22.62
CA HIS A 46 -3.09 1.58 -22.84
C HIS A 46 -2.63 0.82 -24.09
N GLU A 47 -1.78 1.38 -24.95
CA GLU A 47 -1.27 0.66 -26.14
C GLU A 47 -0.08 -0.28 -25.84
N ASN A 48 0.46 -0.32 -24.62
CA ASN A 48 1.53 -1.25 -24.23
C ASN A 48 1.10 -2.17 -23.07
N ILE A 49 0.42 -3.26 -23.43
CA ILE A 49 -0.35 -4.13 -22.51
C ILE A 49 0.50 -5.00 -21.57
N THR A 50 1.78 -5.22 -21.81
CA THR A 50 2.55 -6.22 -21.03
C THR A 50 3.19 -5.70 -19.73
N LYS A 51 3.42 -4.38 -19.56
CA LYS A 51 4.02 -3.83 -18.32
C LYS A 51 3.01 -3.32 -17.28
N ASN A 52 1.73 -3.21 -17.63
CA ASN A 52 0.71 -2.51 -16.84
C ASN A 52 -0.28 -3.40 -16.09
N ALA A 53 -0.27 -4.73 -16.32
CA ALA A 53 -1.19 -5.64 -15.62
C ALA A 53 -1.08 -5.48 -14.10
N ASN A 54 0.14 -5.38 -13.55
CA ASN A 54 0.38 -5.19 -12.12
C ASN A 54 0.03 -3.78 -11.58
N ARG A 55 -0.21 -2.79 -12.44
CA ARG A 55 -0.56 -1.41 -12.05
C ARG A 55 -2.05 -1.09 -12.16
N ALA A 56 -2.80 -1.91 -12.91
CA ALA A 56 -4.26 -1.82 -13.04
C ALA A 56 -5.03 -2.57 -11.94
N PHE A 57 -4.33 -3.33 -11.09
CA PHE A 57 -4.95 -3.97 -9.93
C PHE A 57 -5.24 -2.95 -8.83
N HIS A 58 -6.50 -2.55 -8.73
CA HIS A 58 -7.04 -1.82 -7.59
C HIS A 58 -7.87 -2.82 -6.78
N TRP A 59 -7.62 -2.90 -5.48
CA TRP A 59 -8.44 -3.76 -4.62
C TRP A 59 -9.81 -3.12 -4.45
N SER A 60 -10.86 -3.88 -4.75
CA SER A 60 -12.22 -3.52 -4.34
C SER A 60 -12.30 -3.43 -2.80
N SER A 61 -13.36 -2.80 -2.30
CA SER A 61 -13.60 -2.73 -0.85
C SER A 61 -13.75 -4.13 -0.23
N TRP A 62 -14.36 -5.06 -0.95
CA TRP A 62 -14.54 -6.44 -0.49
C TRP A 62 -13.20 -7.19 -0.43
N GLU A 63 -12.34 -7.08 -1.45
CA GLU A 63 -11.03 -7.73 -1.48
C GLU A 63 -10.11 -7.23 -0.35
N ARG A 64 -10.17 -5.92 -0.05
CA ARG A 64 -9.49 -5.33 1.11
C ARG A 64 -9.94 -5.95 2.43
N GLN A 65 -11.25 -6.06 2.61
CA GLN A 65 -11.82 -6.64 3.84
C GLN A 65 -11.43 -8.12 3.97
N ALA A 66 -11.56 -8.89 2.89
CA ALA A 66 -11.19 -10.30 2.87
C ALA A 66 -9.71 -10.51 3.21
N PHE A 67 -8.82 -9.69 2.66
CA PHE A 67 -7.40 -9.70 3.01
C PHE A 67 -7.15 -9.33 4.48
N ALA A 68 -7.80 -8.29 4.99
CA ALA A 68 -7.67 -7.86 6.37
C ALA A 68 -8.08 -8.98 7.34
N GLU A 69 -9.22 -9.63 7.11
CA GLU A 69 -9.71 -10.76 7.89
C GLU A 69 -8.77 -11.98 7.80
N HIS A 70 -8.25 -12.26 6.61
CA HIS A 70 -7.27 -13.33 6.41
C HIS A 70 -6.00 -13.09 7.25
N MET A 71 -5.40 -11.90 7.15
CA MET A 71 -4.16 -11.58 7.86
C MET A 71 -4.36 -11.51 9.38
N ARG A 72 -5.51 -11.01 9.85
CA ARG A 72 -5.88 -11.05 11.28
C ARG A 72 -5.91 -12.48 11.81
N ARG A 73 -6.51 -13.43 11.08
CA ARG A 73 -6.51 -14.86 11.45
C ARG A 73 -5.10 -15.45 11.53
N ARG A 74 -4.14 -14.90 10.80
CA ARG A 74 -2.72 -15.29 10.84
C ARG A 74 -1.92 -14.61 11.96
N GLY A 75 -2.57 -13.78 12.77
CA GLY A 75 -2.00 -13.09 13.93
C GLY A 75 -1.39 -11.72 13.62
N TRP A 76 -1.71 -11.12 12.47
CA TRP A 76 -1.25 -9.77 12.13
C TRP A 76 -2.17 -8.70 12.71
N THR A 77 -1.56 -7.58 13.12
CA THR A 77 -2.32 -6.38 13.50
C THR A 77 -2.60 -5.54 12.25
N ILE A 78 -3.87 -5.40 11.89
CA ILE A 78 -4.32 -4.64 10.71
C ILE A 78 -5.04 -3.36 11.13
N LYS A 79 -4.61 -2.21 10.61
CA LYS A 79 -5.30 -0.91 10.73
C LYS A 79 -5.87 -0.48 9.39
N GLU A 80 -7.20 -0.48 9.30
CA GLU A 80 -7.93 0.02 8.13
C GLU A 80 -8.08 1.53 8.24
N CYS A 81 -7.58 2.26 7.25
CA CYS A 81 -7.66 3.72 7.23
C CYS A 81 -8.89 4.15 6.41
N PRO A 82 -9.57 5.25 6.77
CA PRO A 82 -10.73 5.74 6.01
C PRO A 82 -10.34 6.25 4.62
N PHE A 83 -9.15 6.84 4.51
CA PHE A 83 -8.62 7.44 3.29
C PHE A 83 -7.22 6.90 2.99
N GLU A 84 -6.16 7.64 3.31
CA GLU A 84 -4.79 7.21 3.04
C GLU A 84 -4.06 6.79 4.31
N THR A 85 -3.18 5.80 4.15
CA THR A 85 -2.41 5.21 5.25
C THR A 85 -1.23 6.06 5.67
N ASP A 86 -0.74 6.92 4.79
CA ASP A 86 0.41 7.80 5.04
C ASP A 86 0.17 8.75 6.20
N ILE A 87 -1.00 9.36 6.29
CA ILE A 87 -1.40 10.22 7.39
C ILE A 87 -1.43 9.43 8.71
N ALA A 88 -2.05 8.25 8.71
CA ALA A 88 -2.19 7.43 9.90
C ALA A 88 -0.85 6.86 10.38
N ILE A 89 0.01 6.44 9.45
CA ILE A 89 1.37 5.99 9.73
C ILE A 89 2.18 7.15 10.29
N THR A 90 2.20 8.30 9.61
CA THR A 90 2.94 9.49 10.02
C THR A 90 2.58 9.97 11.42
N ALA A 91 1.28 9.93 11.77
CA ALA A 91 0.81 10.32 13.09
C ALA A 91 1.18 9.31 14.20
N ALA A 92 1.30 8.02 13.85
CA ALA A 92 1.65 6.97 14.80
C ALA A 92 3.16 6.69 14.88
N CYS A 93 3.92 7.08 13.86
CA CYS A 93 5.34 6.79 13.69
C CYS A 93 6.17 7.51 14.77
N LYS A 94 7.01 6.75 15.46
CA LYS A 94 8.02 7.24 16.39
C LYS A 94 9.39 7.26 15.72
N CYS A 95 10.36 7.91 16.36
CA CYS A 95 11.69 8.13 15.80
C CYS A 95 12.46 6.84 15.47
N ASP A 96 12.15 5.72 16.14
CA ASP A 96 12.82 4.43 15.95
C ASP A 96 11.98 3.44 15.12
N ASP A 97 10.78 3.84 14.69
CA ASP A 97 9.94 2.99 13.84
C ASP A 97 10.49 2.96 12.42
N ILE A 98 10.31 1.81 11.75
CA ILE A 98 10.68 1.60 10.36
C ILE A 98 9.40 1.53 9.53
N VAL A 99 9.27 2.42 8.55
CA VAL A 99 8.15 2.40 7.60
C VAL A 99 8.55 1.58 6.38
N VAL A 100 7.77 0.55 6.07
CA VAL A 100 7.95 -0.24 4.85
C VAL A 100 6.97 0.24 3.80
N SER A 101 7.46 0.94 2.77
CA SER A 101 6.63 1.49 1.71
C SER A 101 7.43 1.76 0.44
N SER A 102 6.82 1.55 -0.72
CA SER A 102 7.36 2.02 -2.00
C SER A 102 6.96 3.46 -2.33
N ASP A 103 6.08 4.07 -1.53
CA ASP A 103 5.59 5.42 -1.76
C ASP A 103 6.66 6.45 -1.37
N SER A 104 6.89 7.42 -2.26
CA SER A 104 7.85 8.50 -2.06
C SER A 104 7.32 9.61 -1.16
N ASP A 105 6.01 9.72 -0.99
CA ASP A 105 5.38 10.80 -0.22
C ASP A 105 5.83 10.78 1.25
N TYR A 106 6.24 9.61 1.75
CA TYR A 106 6.83 9.43 3.08
C TYR A 106 8.09 10.27 3.34
N LEU A 107 8.82 10.67 2.30
CA LEU A 107 10.01 11.52 2.45
C LEU A 107 9.68 12.96 2.86
N ALA A 108 8.44 13.41 2.67
CA ALA A 108 8.02 14.75 3.05
C ALA A 108 7.67 14.87 4.55
N TYR A 109 7.45 13.73 5.23
CA TYR A 109 7.03 13.72 6.62
C TYR A 109 8.22 13.62 7.58
N GLN A 110 8.42 14.65 8.41
CA GLN A 110 9.54 14.70 9.36
C GLN A 110 9.49 13.62 10.45
N SER A 111 8.30 13.06 10.74
CA SER A 111 8.16 11.98 11.73
C SER A 111 8.67 10.63 11.22
N VAL A 112 8.83 10.48 9.90
CA VAL A 112 9.31 9.24 9.28
C VAL A 112 10.81 9.36 9.03
N ARG A 113 11.61 8.72 9.91
CA ARG A 113 13.08 8.78 9.82
C ARG A 113 13.69 7.66 8.98
N THR A 114 13.05 6.49 8.97
CA THR A 114 13.58 5.31 8.31
C THR A 114 12.51 4.70 7.41
N ILE A 115 12.83 4.54 6.12
CA ILE A 115 11.95 3.92 5.13
C ILE A 115 12.69 2.76 4.47
N ILE A 116 12.11 1.57 4.55
CA ILE A 116 12.54 0.42 3.74
C ILE A 116 11.64 0.35 2.51
N ARG A 117 12.25 0.33 1.33
CA ARG A 117 11.53 0.14 0.08
C ARG A 117 11.58 -1.34 -0.32
N PRO A 118 10.43 -2.01 -0.44
CA PRO A 118 10.37 -3.36 -1.00
C PRO A 118 10.99 -3.36 -2.40
N PHE A 119 12.02 -4.19 -2.61
CA PHE A 119 12.56 -4.39 -3.95
C PHE A 119 11.48 -5.07 -4.79
N ARG A 120 11.09 -4.46 -5.91
CA ARG A 120 10.25 -5.14 -6.89
C ARG A 120 11.18 -5.96 -7.76
N GLU A 121 11.24 -7.27 -7.54
CA GLU A 121 11.74 -8.15 -8.60
C GLU A 121 10.81 -7.99 -9.80
N SER A 122 11.41 -7.59 -10.92
CA SER A 122 10.72 -7.48 -12.20
C SER A 122 10.42 -8.90 -12.66
N PHE A 123 9.18 -9.35 -12.54
CA PHE A 123 8.70 -10.51 -13.29
C PHE A 123 8.39 -10.10 -14.74
#